data_AF-A0A388KQF0-F1
#
_entry.id   AF-A0A388KQF0-F1
#
_cell.length_a   1.000
_cell.length_b   1.000
_cell.length_c   1.000
_cell.angle_alpha   90.00
_cell.angle_beta   90.00
_cell.angle_gamma   90.00
#
_symmetry.space_group_name_H-M   'P 1'
#
loop_
_entity.id
_entity.type
_entity.pdbx_description
1 polymer ?
#
loop_
_entity_poly.entity_id
_entity_poly.type
_entity_poly.pdbx_seq_one_letter_code
_entity_poly.pdbx_strand_id
1 'polypeptide(L)'
;MGKSSSPPLACMMCAKGEWDFLTTLGNQRRYVAGLRFVDDMSCFVAYNAKRRDGEKKAREILRMFENCYDRALTLKRTDNDEKTWEFLGCELNVRDNYPYLGCYQAVKNEPYLVNGSSLTFGAFQDFGSWTCKRAKLAVIVSALHQIEANSFPGSGMIRAVILVKMELRRRDYPSHYFDRGMRNFSRDKGNTWKMIAELRKGDTYEREMIDR
;
A
#
# COMPACT_ATOMS: atom_id res chain seq x y z
N MET A 1 13.83 2.14 -20.98
CA MET A 1 14.99 1.50 -20.33
C MET A 1 15.28 0.18 -21.01
N GLY A 2 16.22 0.11 -21.97
CA GLY A 2 16.37 -1.06 -22.86
C GLY A 2 17.70 -1.81 -22.76
N LYS A 3 18.69 -1.30 -22.01
CA LYS A 3 20.01 -1.92 -21.84
C LYS A 3 20.14 -2.44 -20.42
N SER A 4 20.70 -3.64 -20.25
CA SER A 4 20.89 -4.31 -18.96
C SER A 4 21.69 -3.49 -17.95
N SER A 5 22.56 -2.60 -18.41
CA SER A 5 23.36 -1.70 -17.57
C SER A 5 22.61 -0.47 -17.07
N SER A 6 21.45 -0.12 -17.64
CA SER A 6 20.75 1.13 -17.30
C SER A 6 20.22 1.16 -15.86
N PRO A 7 19.51 0.13 -15.34
CA PRO A 7 19.04 0.12 -13.96
C PRO A 7 20.16 0.22 -12.90
N PRO A 8 21.25 -0.57 -12.96
CA PRO A 8 22.29 -0.47 -11.94
C PRO A 8 23.03 0.87 -11.99
N LEU A 9 23.22 1.46 -13.18
CA LEU A 9 23.80 2.81 -13.30
C LEU A 9 22.90 3.87 -12.66
N ALA A 10 21.59 3.82 -12.89
CA ALA A 10 20.64 4.73 -12.25
C ALA A 10 20.68 4.58 -10.72
N CYS A 11 20.65 3.34 -10.21
CA CYS A 11 20.76 3.08 -8.77
C CYS A 11 22.07 3.61 -8.17
N MET A 12 23.21 3.44 -8.85
CA MET A 12 24.50 3.95 -8.36
C MET A 12 24.55 5.47 -8.31
N MET A 13 24.03 6.15 -9.34
CA MET A 13 23.95 7.62 -9.35
C MET A 13 23.08 8.15 -8.23
N CYS A 14 21.90 7.54 -8.03
CA CYS A 14 21.00 7.91 -6.94
C CYS A 14 21.63 7.66 -5.58
N ALA A 15 22.21 6.47 -5.36
CA ALA A 15 22.86 6.11 -4.11
C ALA A 15 24.03 7.06 -3.77
N LYS A 16 24.77 7.53 -4.77
CA LYS A 16 25.83 8.53 -4.57
C LYS A 16 25.28 9.87 -4.08
N GLY A 17 24.23 10.39 -4.72
CA GLY A 17 23.59 11.65 -4.29
C GLY A 17 22.99 11.56 -2.89
N GLU A 18 22.32 10.44 -2.58
CA GLU A 18 21.78 10.16 -1.25
C GLU A 18 22.88 10.05 -0.19
N TRP A 19 23.98 9.34 -0.50
CA TRP A 19 25.14 9.23 0.38
C TRP A 19 25.74 10.60 0.68
N ASP A 20 25.99 11.42 -0.36
CA ASP A 20 26.55 12.76 -0.19
C ASP A 20 25.63 13.60 0.71
N PHE A 21 24.33 13.62 0.44
CA PHE A 21 23.35 14.25 1.32
C PHE A 21 23.45 13.78 2.77
N LEU A 22 23.46 12.47 3.02
CA LEU A 22 23.58 11.94 4.39
C LEU A 22 24.91 12.35 5.06
N THR A 23 26.00 12.49 4.31
CA THR A 23 27.26 12.99 4.86
C THR A 23 27.18 14.46 5.24
N THR A 24 26.47 15.30 4.48
CA THR A 24 26.28 16.73 4.81
C THR A 24 25.49 16.95 6.10
N LEU A 25 24.62 16.02 6.48
CA LEU A 25 23.79 16.12 7.68
C LEU A 25 24.54 15.85 9.00
N GLY A 26 25.73 15.23 8.93
CA GLY A 26 26.49 14.84 10.12
C GLY A 26 25.64 14.04 11.12
N ASN A 27 25.51 14.53 12.36
CA ASN A 27 24.73 13.86 13.41
C ASN A 27 23.22 13.82 13.14
N GLN A 28 22.69 14.69 12.26
CA GLN A 28 21.26 14.72 11.95
C GLN A 28 20.82 13.55 11.07
N ARG A 29 21.77 12.86 10.39
CA ARG A 29 21.45 11.69 9.55
C ARG A 29 20.70 10.57 10.28
N ARG A 30 20.86 10.48 11.61
CA ARG A 30 20.16 9.50 12.46
C ARG A 30 18.63 9.70 12.50
N TYR A 31 18.16 10.87 12.09
CA TYR A 31 16.74 11.17 11.99
C TYR A 31 16.18 10.90 10.60
N VAL A 32 17.02 10.57 9.63
CA VAL A 32 16.61 10.32 8.25
C VAL A 32 16.56 8.82 8.01
N ALA A 33 15.44 8.35 7.48
CA ALA A 33 15.27 7.00 6.95
C ALA A 33 14.73 7.10 5.54
N GLY A 34 14.92 6.06 4.73
CA GLY A 34 14.38 6.05 3.39
C GLY A 34 14.28 4.65 2.80
N LEU A 35 13.45 4.52 1.78
CA LEU A 35 13.17 3.29 1.05
C LEU A 35 13.23 3.57 -0.44
N ARG A 36 14.17 2.93 -1.15
CA ARG A 36 14.33 3.06 -2.61
C ARG A 36 14.00 1.76 -3.31
N PHE A 37 13.29 1.88 -4.43
CA PHE A 37 13.14 0.83 -5.43
C PHE A 37 13.35 1.43 -6.82
N VAL A 38 14.52 1.18 -7.40
CA VAL A 38 14.94 1.76 -8.69
C VAL A 38 14.86 3.29 -8.63
N ASP A 39 13.92 3.91 -9.33
CA ASP A 39 13.69 5.35 -9.42
C ASP A 39 12.71 5.88 -8.37
N ASP A 40 11.87 5.01 -7.78
CA ASP A 40 10.93 5.37 -6.72
C ASP A 40 11.64 5.40 -5.36
N MET A 41 11.44 6.49 -4.60
CA MET A 41 12.05 6.68 -3.28
C MET A 41 11.07 7.34 -2.31
N SER A 42 11.00 6.82 -1.08
CA SER A 42 10.34 7.47 0.06
C SER A 42 11.38 7.92 1.07
N CYS A 43 11.33 9.18 1.51
CA CYS A 43 12.23 9.74 2.51
C CYS A 43 11.43 10.17 3.75
N PHE A 44 11.93 9.79 4.93
CA PHE A 44 11.30 10.04 6.21
C PHE A 44 12.27 10.81 7.09
N VAL A 45 11.79 11.88 7.74
CA VAL A 45 12.59 12.64 8.70
C VAL A 45 11.86 12.70 10.04
N ALA A 46 12.44 12.02 11.03
CA ALA A 46 11.93 12.03 12.40
C ALA A 46 12.22 13.38 13.07
N TYR A 47 11.25 13.89 13.82
CA TYR A 47 11.43 15.08 14.65
C TYR A 47 10.70 14.94 15.98
N ASN A 48 11.12 15.74 16.95
CA ASN A 48 10.44 15.82 18.23
C ASN A 48 9.34 16.89 18.16
N ALA A 49 8.07 16.45 18.16
CA ALA A 49 6.91 17.34 18.13
C ALA A 49 6.82 18.30 19.32
N LYS A 50 7.43 17.97 20.47
CA LYS A 50 7.47 18.85 21.65
C LYS A 50 8.44 20.03 21.48
N ARG A 51 9.34 19.97 20.49
CA ARG A 51 10.29 21.05 20.21
C ARG A 51 9.70 21.98 19.16
N ARG A 52 9.58 23.27 19.50
CA ARG A 52 9.01 24.31 18.63
C ARG A 52 9.59 24.33 17.21
N ASP A 53 10.90 24.08 17.06
CA ASP A 53 11.58 24.09 15.76
C ASP A 53 11.79 22.70 15.14
N GLY A 54 11.25 21.64 15.76
CA GLY A 54 11.49 20.26 15.32
C GLY A 54 10.99 20.01 13.90
N GLU A 55 9.75 20.37 13.63
CA GLU A 55 9.13 20.20 12.32
C GLU A 55 9.81 21.07 11.25
N LYS A 56 10.12 22.33 11.58
CA LYS A 56 10.82 23.25 10.66
C LYS A 56 12.15 22.65 10.20
N LYS A 57 12.95 22.10 11.14
CA LYS A 57 14.21 21.44 10.82
C LYS A 57 14.03 20.19 9.98
N ALA A 58 12.99 19.40 10.24
CA ALA A 58 12.69 18.23 9.40
C ALA A 58 12.34 18.63 7.96
N ARG A 59 11.55 19.69 7.79
CA ARG A 59 11.24 20.25 6.45
C ARG A 59 12.47 20.81 5.76
N GLU A 60 13.39 21.44 6.48
CA GLU A 60 14.68 21.89 5.93
C GLU A 60 15.52 20.71 5.43
N ILE A 61 15.58 19.61 6.18
CA ILE A 61 16.28 18.38 5.76
C ILE A 61 15.62 17.77 4.51
N LEU A 62 14.29 17.72 4.44
CA LEU A 62 13.59 17.25 3.25
C LEU A 62 13.88 18.13 2.02
N ARG A 63 13.93 19.46 2.18
CA ARG A 63 14.34 20.37 1.10
C ARG A 63 15.79 20.17 0.66
N MET A 64 16.69 19.85 1.60
CA MET A 64 18.06 19.48 1.24
C MET A 64 18.09 18.18 0.44
N PHE A 65 17.26 17.20 0.80
CA PHE A 65 17.10 15.95 0.06
C PHE A 65 16.55 16.18 -1.35
N GLU A 66 15.59 17.09 -1.51
CA GLU A 66 15.02 17.45 -2.82
C GLU A 66 16.09 17.96 -3.81
N ASN A 67 17.17 18.52 -3.29
CA ASN A 67 18.27 19.09 -4.07
C ASN A 67 19.54 18.24 -4.04
N CYS A 68 19.48 16.99 -3.57
CA CYS A 68 20.69 16.16 -3.43
C CYS A 68 21.16 15.48 -4.73
N TYR A 69 20.29 15.39 -5.72
CA TYR A 69 20.63 14.80 -7.02
C TYR A 69 21.27 15.84 -7.95
N ASP A 70 21.96 15.36 -8.98
CA ASP A 70 22.49 16.22 -10.04
C ASP A 70 21.38 17.03 -10.72
N ARG A 71 21.70 18.22 -11.22
CA ARG A 71 20.73 19.11 -11.90
C ARG A 71 20.07 18.49 -13.13
N ALA A 72 20.67 17.44 -13.71
CA ALA A 72 20.08 16.67 -14.79
C ALA A 72 18.97 15.71 -14.32
N LEU A 73 18.79 15.52 -13.00
CA LEU A 73 17.75 14.68 -12.41
C LEU A 73 16.73 15.56 -11.67
N THR A 74 15.47 15.45 -12.07
CA THR A 74 14.36 16.14 -11.40
C THR A 74 13.61 15.15 -10.52
N LEU A 75 13.59 15.40 -9.22
CA LEU A 75 12.67 14.71 -8.33
C LEU A 75 11.25 15.23 -8.54
N LYS A 76 10.32 14.32 -8.77
CA LYS A 76 8.89 14.63 -8.74
C LYS A 76 8.33 14.19 -7.40
N ARG A 77 7.89 15.15 -6.59
CA ARG A 77 7.17 14.86 -5.36
C ARG A 77 5.80 14.29 -5.67
N THR A 78 5.44 13.17 -5.04
CA THR A 78 4.19 12.44 -5.29
C THR A 78 3.22 12.50 -4.11
N ASP A 79 3.65 12.97 -2.95
CA ASP A 79 2.74 13.23 -1.83
C ASP A 79 2.05 14.58 -2.01
N ASN A 80 0.74 14.62 -1.77
CA ASN A 80 -0.07 15.84 -1.84
C ASN A 80 0.04 16.70 -0.56
N ASP A 81 1.16 16.61 0.18
CA ASP A 81 1.32 17.14 1.55
C ASP A 81 0.30 16.60 2.59
N GLU A 82 -0.57 15.64 2.21
CA GLU A 82 -1.62 15.05 3.04
C GLU A 82 -1.12 13.94 4.00
N LYS A 83 0.19 13.92 4.28
CA LYS A 83 0.87 12.84 5.04
C LYS A 83 0.60 11.43 4.48
N THR A 84 0.10 11.31 3.25
CA THR A 84 -0.31 10.05 2.63
C THR A 84 0.21 10.00 1.20
N TRP A 85 0.75 8.87 0.78
CA TRP A 85 1.26 8.67 -0.57
C TRP A 85 1.27 7.19 -0.95
N GLU A 86 1.36 6.92 -2.24
CA GLU A 86 1.53 5.56 -2.75
C GLU A 86 3.01 5.22 -2.95
N PHE A 87 3.42 4.01 -2.56
CA PHE A 87 4.74 3.46 -2.84
C PHE A 87 4.64 1.96 -3.07
N LEU A 88 5.12 1.47 -4.22
CA LEU A 88 5.14 0.05 -4.59
C LEU A 88 3.80 -0.69 -4.42
N GLY A 89 2.70 -0.01 -4.76
CA GLY A 89 1.35 -0.57 -4.63
C GLY A 89 0.84 -0.64 -3.20
N CYS A 90 1.45 0.08 -2.27
CA CYS A 90 0.96 0.31 -0.92
C CYS A 90 0.61 1.79 -0.73
N GLU A 91 -0.41 2.06 0.05
CA GLU A 91 -0.69 3.38 0.62
C GLU A 91 0.06 3.50 1.94
N LEU A 92 0.97 4.46 2.04
CA LEU A 92 1.66 4.82 3.27
C LEU A 92 1.03 6.07 3.84
N ASN A 93 0.90 6.11 5.17
CA ASN A 93 0.44 7.30 5.85
C ASN A 93 1.20 7.59 7.14
N VAL A 94 1.53 8.86 7.35
CA VAL A 94 2.15 9.34 8.57
C VAL A 94 1.06 9.83 9.54
N ARG A 95 1.16 9.40 10.79
CA ARG A 95 0.22 9.72 11.87
C ARG A 95 0.95 10.45 13.00
N ASP A 96 0.21 11.26 13.73
CA ASP A 96 0.75 11.98 14.89
C ASP A 96 0.88 11.08 16.14
N ASN A 97 0.28 9.88 16.09
CA ASN A 97 0.30 8.89 17.16
C ASN A 97 0.91 7.56 16.69
N TYR A 98 1.44 6.79 17.62
CA TYR A 98 1.98 5.44 17.37
C TYR A 98 0.97 4.57 16.59
N PRO A 99 1.39 3.84 15.54
CA PRO A 99 2.78 3.54 15.12
C PRO A 99 3.49 4.62 14.29
N TYR A 100 2.94 5.83 14.15
CA TYR A 100 3.45 6.98 13.38
C TYR A 100 3.56 6.77 11.86
N LEU A 101 3.75 5.53 11.40
CA LEU A 101 3.72 5.15 10.00
C LEU A 101 2.76 3.97 9.83
N GLY A 102 1.80 4.12 8.93
CA GLY A 102 0.99 3.04 8.40
C GLY A 102 1.41 2.71 6.96
N CYS A 103 1.08 1.50 6.57
CA CYS A 103 1.32 0.90 5.27
C CYS A 103 0.17 -0.08 5.04
N TYR A 104 -0.50 0.04 3.91
CA TYR A 104 -1.67 -0.76 3.56
C TYR A 104 -1.60 -1.12 2.09
N GLN A 105 -1.98 -2.36 1.75
CA GLN A 105 -2.07 -2.79 0.36
C GLN A 105 -3.06 -1.90 -0.40
N ALA A 106 -2.58 -1.16 -1.40
CA ALA A 106 -3.44 -0.35 -2.25
C ALA A 106 -4.14 -1.24 -3.29
N VAL A 107 -5.38 -0.90 -3.63
CA VAL A 107 -6.13 -1.53 -4.71
C VAL A 107 -6.24 -0.53 -5.84
N LYS A 108 -5.59 -0.79 -6.98
CA LYS A 108 -5.53 0.16 -8.11
C LYS A 108 -6.90 0.62 -8.62
N ASN A 109 -7.91 -0.24 -8.49
CA ASN A 109 -9.27 0.07 -8.90
C ASN A 109 -10.08 0.83 -7.85
N GLU A 110 -9.52 1.17 -6.70
CA GLU A 110 -10.25 1.78 -5.59
C GLU A 110 -11.09 3.01 -6.00
N PRO A 111 -10.58 4.01 -6.74
CA PRO A 111 -11.39 5.17 -7.13
C PRO A 111 -12.62 4.76 -7.96
N TYR A 112 -12.48 3.75 -8.82
CA TYR A 112 -13.57 3.26 -9.67
C TYR A 112 -14.58 2.42 -8.88
N LEU A 113 -14.11 1.64 -7.91
CA LEU A 113 -14.96 0.84 -7.03
C LEU A 113 -15.83 1.73 -6.15
N VAL A 114 -15.25 2.78 -5.56
CA VAL A 114 -15.96 3.74 -4.70
C VAL A 114 -16.96 4.56 -5.51
N ASN A 115 -16.57 5.04 -6.69
CA ASN A 115 -17.44 5.83 -7.56
C ASN A 115 -18.43 4.98 -8.39
N GLY A 116 -18.43 3.65 -8.21
CA GLY A 116 -19.29 2.72 -8.92
C GLY A 116 -19.07 2.63 -10.44
N SER A 117 -17.95 3.18 -10.93
CA SER A 117 -17.57 3.27 -12.35
C SER A 117 -17.05 1.93 -12.90
N SER A 118 -16.78 1.89 -14.21
CA SER A 118 -16.15 0.72 -14.83
C SER A 118 -14.72 0.51 -14.31
N LEU A 119 -14.34 -0.77 -14.17
CA LEU A 119 -12.97 -1.13 -13.78
C LEU A 119 -12.01 -0.74 -14.90
N THR A 120 -10.94 -0.04 -14.54
CA THR A 120 -9.91 0.38 -15.49
C THR A 120 -8.75 -0.62 -15.52
N PHE A 121 -8.43 -1.24 -14.38
CA PHE A 121 -7.29 -2.15 -14.26
C PHE A 121 -7.71 -3.63 -14.23
N GLY A 122 -7.01 -4.44 -15.00
CA GLY A 122 -7.18 -5.89 -15.10
C GLY A 122 -6.50 -6.68 -13.97
N ALA A 123 -6.78 -6.40 -12.70
CA ALA A 123 -6.07 -7.06 -11.59
C ALA A 123 -6.49 -8.54 -11.40
N PHE A 124 -7.75 -8.87 -11.70
CA PHE A 124 -8.30 -10.22 -11.61
C PHE A 124 -8.88 -10.66 -12.95
N GLN A 125 -8.90 -11.97 -13.19
CA GLN A 125 -9.59 -12.54 -14.35
C GLN A 125 -11.07 -12.76 -14.02
N ASP A 126 -11.95 -12.57 -15.00
CA ASP A 126 -13.40 -12.71 -14.81
C ASP A 126 -13.82 -14.14 -14.45
N PHE A 127 -14.90 -14.27 -13.67
CA PHE A 127 -15.35 -15.57 -13.19
C PHE A 127 -15.81 -16.50 -14.33
N GLY A 128 -16.33 -15.94 -15.42
CA GLY A 128 -16.75 -16.70 -16.62
C GLY A 128 -15.60 -17.18 -17.51
N SER A 129 -14.37 -16.77 -17.24
CA SER A 129 -13.21 -17.17 -18.06
C SER A 129 -12.88 -18.67 -17.98
N TRP A 130 -12.11 -19.18 -18.95
CA TRP A 130 -11.69 -20.58 -19.07
C TRP A 130 -10.82 -21.13 -17.93
N THR A 131 -10.37 -20.27 -17.00
CA THR A 131 -9.55 -20.68 -15.86
C THR A 131 -10.34 -21.51 -14.87
N CYS A 132 -9.73 -22.60 -14.40
CA CYS A 132 -10.38 -23.52 -13.48
C CYS A 132 -10.72 -22.84 -12.14
N LYS A 133 -11.79 -23.33 -11.49
CA LYS A 133 -12.26 -22.80 -10.20
C LYS A 133 -11.12 -22.75 -9.17
N ARG A 134 -10.29 -23.80 -9.09
CA ARG A 134 -9.17 -23.86 -8.14
C ARG A 134 -8.17 -22.71 -8.33
N ALA A 135 -7.81 -22.39 -9.57
CA ALA A 135 -6.92 -21.26 -9.87
C ALA A 135 -7.56 -19.92 -9.48
N LYS A 136 -8.86 -19.73 -9.76
CA LYS A 136 -9.60 -18.54 -9.30
C LYS A 136 -9.61 -18.39 -7.77
N LEU A 137 -9.73 -19.50 -7.04
CA LEU A 137 -9.65 -19.49 -5.57
C LEU A 137 -8.23 -19.16 -5.09
N ALA A 138 -7.21 -19.71 -5.76
CA ALA A 138 -5.81 -19.43 -5.44
C ALA A 138 -5.48 -17.94 -5.62
N VAL A 139 -6.03 -17.28 -6.65
CA VAL A 139 -5.87 -15.84 -6.86
C VAL A 139 -6.45 -15.03 -5.69
N ILE A 140 -7.63 -15.40 -5.19
CA ILE A 140 -8.23 -14.75 -4.01
C ILE A 140 -7.32 -14.91 -2.79
N VAL A 141 -6.86 -16.14 -2.53
CA VAL A 141 -5.97 -16.43 -1.39
C VAL A 141 -4.63 -15.69 -1.54
N SER A 142 -4.09 -15.58 -2.76
CA SER A 142 -2.88 -14.81 -3.06
C SER A 142 -3.06 -13.32 -2.75
N ALA A 143 -4.21 -12.74 -3.12
CA ALA A 143 -4.51 -11.34 -2.80
C ALA A 143 -4.60 -11.12 -1.28
N LEU A 144 -5.19 -12.06 -0.54
CA LEU A 144 -5.23 -12.00 0.93
C LEU A 144 -3.84 -12.10 1.56
N HIS A 145 -2.96 -12.96 1.01
CA HIS A 145 -1.55 -13.01 1.44
C HIS A 145 -0.80 -11.71 1.17
N GLN A 146 -1.04 -11.05 0.04
CA GLN A 146 -0.44 -9.75 -0.26
C GLN A 146 -0.91 -8.68 0.74
N ILE A 147 -2.22 -8.65 1.03
CA ILE A 147 -2.76 -7.73 2.05
C ILE A 147 -2.11 -7.99 3.41
N GLU A 148 -1.97 -9.24 3.83
CA GLU A 148 -1.33 -9.59 5.09
C GLU A 148 0.15 -9.19 5.14
N ALA A 149 0.90 -9.44 4.07
CA ALA A 149 2.33 -9.14 4.02
C ALA A 149 2.62 -7.63 4.00
N ASN A 150 1.76 -6.86 3.32
CA ASN A 150 2.01 -5.45 3.03
C ASN A 150 1.26 -4.49 3.94
N SER A 151 0.32 -4.98 4.77
CA SER A 151 -0.53 -4.11 5.59
C SER A 151 -0.27 -4.26 7.08
N PHE A 152 -0.25 -3.13 7.79
CA PHE A 152 -0.36 -3.16 9.25
C PHE A 152 -1.78 -3.56 9.68
N PRO A 153 -1.94 -4.26 10.81
CA PRO A 153 -3.26 -4.53 11.37
C PRO A 153 -4.02 -3.22 11.63
N GLY A 154 -5.26 -3.13 11.13
CA GLY A 154 -6.12 -1.96 11.34
C GLY A 154 -7.17 -1.78 10.25
N SER A 155 -7.79 -0.59 10.24
CA SER A 155 -8.86 -0.24 9.30
C SER A 155 -8.42 -0.28 7.83
N GLY A 156 -7.19 0.13 7.51
CA GLY A 156 -6.68 0.07 6.13
C GLY A 156 -6.57 -1.36 5.59
N MET A 157 -6.22 -2.34 6.43
CA MET A 157 -6.23 -3.75 6.05
C MET A 157 -7.66 -4.25 5.75
N ILE A 158 -8.63 -3.87 6.60
CA ILE A 158 -10.04 -4.22 6.40
C ILE A 158 -10.57 -3.58 5.10
N ARG A 159 -10.22 -2.31 4.85
CA ARG A 159 -10.55 -1.59 3.62
C ARG A 159 -10.03 -2.33 2.39
N ALA A 160 -8.76 -2.75 2.39
CA ALA A 160 -8.17 -3.50 1.28
C ALA A 160 -8.91 -4.82 1.01
N VAL A 161 -9.29 -5.56 2.07
CA VAL A 161 -10.09 -6.80 1.94
C VAL A 161 -11.46 -6.51 1.32
N ILE A 162 -12.15 -5.45 1.76
CA ILE A 162 -13.44 -5.04 1.21
C ILE A 162 -13.31 -4.66 -0.27
N LEU A 163 -12.29 -3.89 -0.63
CA LEU A 163 -12.05 -3.47 -2.02
C LEU A 163 -11.78 -4.66 -2.94
N VAL A 164 -10.99 -5.65 -2.50
CA VAL A 164 -10.80 -6.90 -3.26
C VAL A 164 -12.13 -7.64 -3.43
N LYS A 165 -12.94 -7.75 -2.37
CA LYS A 165 -14.28 -8.37 -2.47
C LYS A 165 -15.18 -7.62 -3.45
N MET A 166 -15.17 -6.29 -3.44
CA MET A 166 -15.94 -5.46 -4.37
C MET A 166 -15.48 -5.66 -5.82
N GLU A 167 -14.18 -5.68 -6.07
CA GLU A 167 -13.65 -5.90 -7.42
C GLU A 167 -14.03 -7.28 -7.96
N LEU A 168 -13.88 -8.32 -7.15
CA LEU A 168 -14.28 -9.67 -7.53
C LEU A 168 -15.78 -9.77 -7.83
N ARG A 169 -16.63 -9.09 -7.06
CA ARG A 169 -18.08 -9.01 -7.33
C ARG A 169 -18.37 -8.34 -8.67
N ARG A 170 -17.65 -7.28 -9.03
CA ARG A 170 -17.76 -6.61 -10.34
C ARG A 170 -17.29 -7.48 -11.51
N ARG A 171 -16.59 -8.58 -11.23
CA ARG A 171 -16.12 -9.59 -12.19
C ARG A 171 -16.91 -10.91 -12.10
N ASP A 172 -18.14 -10.82 -11.58
CA ASP A 172 -19.09 -11.92 -11.45
C ASP A 172 -18.64 -13.08 -10.55
N TYR A 173 -17.71 -12.85 -9.62
CA TYR A 173 -17.39 -13.87 -8.63
C TYR A 173 -18.57 -14.04 -7.66
N PRO A 174 -19.06 -15.27 -7.46
CA PRO A 174 -20.08 -15.52 -6.46
C PRO A 174 -19.58 -15.15 -5.06
N SER A 175 -20.43 -14.51 -4.24
CA SER A 175 -20.04 -14.06 -2.89
C SER A 175 -19.52 -15.22 -2.02
N HIS A 176 -20.16 -16.39 -2.09
CA HIS A 176 -19.75 -17.59 -1.36
C HIS A 176 -18.33 -18.09 -1.75
N TYR A 177 -17.82 -17.65 -2.90
CA TYR A 177 -16.52 -18.05 -3.42
C TYR A 177 -15.37 -17.31 -2.73
N PHE A 178 -15.48 -15.97 -2.66
CA PHE A 178 -14.57 -15.14 -1.87
C PHE A 178 -14.55 -15.57 -0.40
N ASP A 179 -15.75 -15.77 0.14
CA ASP A 179 -15.98 -16.23 1.50
C ASP A 179 -15.32 -17.57 1.83
N ARG A 180 -15.30 -18.50 0.87
CA ARG A 180 -14.57 -19.76 1.00
C ARG A 180 -13.06 -19.51 1.06
N GLY A 181 -12.54 -18.63 0.20
CA GLY A 181 -11.13 -18.21 0.22
C GLY A 181 -10.75 -17.59 1.56
N MET A 182 -11.57 -16.67 2.06
CA MET A 182 -11.37 -15.99 3.34
C MET A 182 -11.35 -16.96 4.52
N ARG A 183 -12.31 -17.90 4.60
CA ARG A 183 -12.34 -18.91 5.67
C ARG A 183 -11.12 -19.83 5.66
N ASN A 184 -10.71 -20.27 4.47
CA ASN A 184 -9.52 -21.11 4.33
C ASN A 184 -8.27 -20.34 4.74
N PHE A 185 -8.17 -19.08 4.33
CA PHE A 185 -7.06 -18.21 4.65
C PHE A 185 -6.97 -17.92 6.16
N SER A 186 -8.10 -17.61 6.82
CA SER A 186 -8.11 -17.16 8.22
C SER A 186 -7.86 -18.26 9.26
N ARG A 187 -7.92 -19.55 8.88
CA ARG A 187 -7.88 -20.69 9.82
C ARG A 187 -6.64 -20.65 10.72
N ASP A 188 -5.49 -20.37 10.11
CA ASP A 188 -4.17 -20.45 10.75
C ASP A 188 -3.57 -19.04 10.99
N LYS A 189 -4.44 -18.01 11.06
CA LYS A 189 -4.04 -16.59 11.14
C LYS A 189 -4.43 -15.93 12.47
N GLY A 190 -3.87 -14.72 12.68
CA GLY A 190 -4.16 -13.91 13.87
C GLY A 190 -5.62 -13.52 14.01
N ASN A 191 -6.01 -13.09 15.22
CA ASN A 191 -7.40 -12.80 15.59
C ASN A 191 -8.10 -11.81 14.66
N THR A 192 -7.39 -10.81 14.13
CA THR A 192 -7.96 -9.84 13.18
C THR A 192 -8.52 -10.52 11.93
N TRP A 193 -7.80 -11.50 11.37
CA TRP A 193 -8.26 -12.25 10.20
C TRP A 193 -9.47 -13.14 10.50
N LYS A 194 -9.51 -13.73 11.70
CA LYS A 194 -10.67 -14.50 12.18
C LYS A 194 -11.89 -13.61 12.36
N MET A 195 -11.73 -12.44 12.97
CA MET A 195 -12.80 -11.44 13.11
C MET A 195 -13.34 -10.98 11.75
N ILE A 196 -12.47 -10.68 10.79
CA ILE A 196 -12.91 -10.29 9.43
C ILE A 196 -13.71 -11.43 8.77
N ALA A 197 -13.31 -12.69 8.97
CA ALA A 197 -14.05 -13.84 8.46
C ALA A 197 -15.41 -14.05 9.15
N GLU A 198 -15.56 -13.59 10.40
CA GLU A 198 -16.77 -13.69 11.23
C GLU A 198 -17.76 -12.55 11.03
N LEU A 199 -17.30 -11.31 10.79
CA LEU A 199 -18.14 -10.14 10.47
C LEU A 199 -19.08 -10.40 9.27
N ARG A 200 -18.72 -11.39 8.45
CA ARG A 200 -19.50 -11.97 7.36
C ARG A 200 -20.83 -12.62 7.77
N LYS A 201 -20.97 -13.11 9.01
CA LYS A 201 -22.19 -13.80 9.48
C LYS A 201 -23.39 -12.85 9.65
N GLY A 202 -23.16 -11.54 9.72
CA GLY A 202 -24.22 -10.52 9.82
C GLY A 202 -25.00 -10.32 8.52
N ASP A 203 -24.33 -10.33 7.36
CA ASP A 203 -24.95 -10.13 6.03
C ASP A 203 -25.99 -11.22 5.66
N THR A 204 -25.93 -12.38 6.31
CA THR A 204 -26.91 -13.47 6.12
C THR A 204 -28.25 -13.20 6.82
N TYR A 205 -28.26 -12.43 7.92
CA TYR A 205 -29.50 -12.13 8.66
C TYR A 205 -30.35 -11.04 7.99
N GLU A 206 -29.75 -10.07 7.31
CA GLU A 206 -30.51 -9.02 6.59
C GLU A 206 -31.22 -9.54 5.34
N ARG A 207 -30.68 -10.58 4.68
CA ARG A 207 -31.36 -11.21 3.54
C ARG A 207 -32.56 -12.07 3.96
N GLU A 208 -32.52 -12.69 5.13
CA GLU A 208 -33.66 -13.46 5.65
C GLU A 208 -34.79 -12.59 6.22
N MET A 209 -34.55 -11.30 6.49
CA MET A 209 -35.59 -10.35 6.91
C MET A 209 -36.22 -9.57 5.75
N ILE A 210 -35.57 -9.49 4.59
CA ILE A 210 -36.14 -8.80 3.40
C ILE A 210 -37.00 -9.75 2.54
N ASP A 211 -36.85 -11.07 2.72
CA ASP A 211 -37.67 -12.12 2.08
C ASP A 211 -38.78 -12.68 3.01
N ARG A 212 -39.22 -11.92 4.02
CA ARG A 212 -40.42 -12.20 4.84
C ARG A 212 -41.37 -11.01 4.81
#